data_AF-A0A5C5XP94-F1
#
_entry.id   AF-A0A5C5XP94-F1
#
_cell.length_a   1.000
_cell.length_b   1.000
_cell.length_c   1.000
_cell.angle_alpha   90.00
_cell.angle_beta   90.00
_cell.angle_gamma   90.00
#
_symmetry.space_group_name_H-M   'P 1'
#
loop_
_entity.id
_entity.type
_entity.pdbx_description
1 polymer ?
#
loop_
_entity_poly.entity_id
_entity_poly.type
_entity_poly.pdbx_seq_one_letter_code
_entity_poly.pdbx_strand_id
1 'polypeptide(L)' 'MTVVQQHKPNFEMLRRAFDNGDVALLECQLKATGQPVAVVVAVNRDSNGFAFVPVAMMFSGNP' A
#
# COMPACT_ATOMS: atom_id res chain seq x y z
N MET A 1 -4.75 -18.90 15.34
CA MET A 1 -4.60 -17.81 14.34
C MET A 1 -3.17 -17.32 14.45
N THR A 2 -2.28 -17.78 13.57
CA THR A 2 -0.82 -17.56 13.62
C THR A 2 -0.45 -16.20 13.01
N VAL A 3 -0.94 -15.13 13.62
CA VAL A 3 -0.17 -13.88 13.60
C VAL A 3 0.94 -14.09 14.61
N VAL A 4 2.21 -13.94 14.20
CA VAL A 4 3.29 -13.85 15.18
C VAL A 4 2.93 -12.68 16.09
N GLN A 5 2.64 -12.95 17.37
CA GLN A 5 1.95 -12.00 18.25
C GLN A 5 2.63 -10.61 18.29
N GLN A 6 3.95 -10.60 18.11
CA GLN A 6 4.79 -9.40 17.99
C GLN A 6 4.43 -8.47 16.82
N HIS A 7 3.77 -8.96 15.77
CA HIS A 7 3.35 -8.16 14.61
C HIS A 7 1.93 -7.60 14.73
N LYS A 8 1.13 -8.04 15.71
CA LYS A 8 -0.24 -7.53 15.90
C LYS A 8 -0.27 -6.01 16.07
N PRO A 9 0.59 -5.37 16.89
CA PRO A 9 0.60 -3.91 17.01
C PRO A 9 0.88 -3.22 15.67
N ASN A 10 1.84 -3.74 14.89
CA ASN A 10 2.17 -3.18 13.57
C ASN A 10 1.00 -3.31 12.60
N PHE A 11 0.29 -4.44 12.63
CA PHE A 11 -0.90 -4.64 11.79
C PHE A 11 -2.02 -3.66 12.13
N GLU A 12 -2.28 -3.39 13.41
CA GLU A 12 -3.26 -2.38 13.82
C GLU A 12 -2.83 -0.96 13.41
N MET A 13 -1.53 -0.64 13.44
CA MET A 13 -1.03 0.63 12.92
C MET A 13 -1.30 0.76 11.41
N LEU A 14 -1.05 -0.31 10.64
CA LEU A 14 -1.36 -0.33 9.21
C LEU A 14 -2.86 -0.10 9.00
N ARG A 15 -3.73 -0.83 9.72
CA ARG A 15 -5.19 -0.66 9.62
C ARG A 15 -5.62 0.80 9.87
N ARG A 16 -5.06 1.42 10.90
CA ARG A 16 -5.31 2.84 11.19
C ARG A 16 -4.82 3.77 10.06
N ALA A 17 -3.68 3.49 9.45
CA ALA A 17 -3.17 4.27 8.32
C ALA A 17 -4.13 4.19 7.10
N PHE A 18 -4.72 3.03 6.83
CA PHE A 18 -5.77 2.90 5.82
C PHE A 18 -7.00 3.74 6.19
N ASP A 19 -7.49 3.64 7.43
CA ASP A 19 -8.67 4.39 7.91
C ASP A 19 -8.46 5.92 7.84
N ASN A 20 -7.22 6.38 8.07
CA ASN A 20 -6.86 7.80 8.00
C ASN A 20 -6.67 8.34 6.57
N GLY A 21 -6.60 7.46 5.56
CA GLY A 21 -6.23 7.83 4.19
C GLY A 21 -4.74 8.14 4.01
N ASP A 22 -3.88 7.64 4.91
CA ASP A 22 -2.42 7.67 4.78
C ASP A 22 -1.92 6.62 3.77
N VAL A 23 -2.83 5.78 3.24
CA VAL A 23 -2.58 4.76 2.24
C VAL A 23 -3.63 4.86 1.13
N ALA A 24 -3.20 4.64 -0.11
CA ALA A 24 -4.09 4.57 -1.28
C ALA A 24 -3.75 3.36 -2.17
N LEU A 25 -4.71 2.97 -3.02
CA LEU A 25 -4.49 2.02 -4.10
C LEU A 25 -4.41 2.78 -5.42
N LEU A 26 -3.31 2.62 -6.15
CA LEU A 26 -3.12 3.24 -7.46
C LEU A 26 -2.97 2.16 -8.53
N GLU A 27 -3.58 2.39 -9.69
CA GLU A 27 -3.23 1.66 -10.89
C GLU A 27 -1.92 2.24 -11.45
N CYS A 28 -0.94 1.38 -11.68
CA CYS A 28 0.33 1.73 -12.30
C CYS A 28 0.59 0.80 -13.49
N GLN A 29 1.37 1.28 -14.44
CA GLN A 29 1.82 0.44 -15.55
C GLN A 29 3.17 -0.19 -15.21
N LEU A 30 3.25 -1.52 -15.23
CA LEU A 30 4.52 -2.23 -15.12
C LEU A 30 5.43 -1.84 -16.27
N LYS A 31 6.57 -1.21 -15.98
CA LYS A 31 7.53 -0.76 -17.01
C LYS A 31 8.02 -1.90 -17.91
N ALA A 32 8.16 -3.11 -17.37
CA ALA A 32 8.68 -4.26 -18.09
C ALA A 32 7.68 -4.85 -19.11
N THR A 33 6.38 -4.84 -18.80
CA THR A 33 5.36 -5.56 -19.59
C THR A 33 4.28 -4.65 -20.17
N GLY A 34 4.19 -3.40 -19.70
CA GLY A 34 3.12 -2.49 -20.04
C GLY A 34 1.76 -2.82 -19.40
N GLN A 35 1.69 -3.84 -18.53
CA GLN A 35 0.42 -4.28 -17.94
C GLN A 35 0.00 -3.38 -16.76
N PRO A 36 -1.30 -3.13 -16.57
CA PRO A 36 -1.80 -2.45 -15.37
C PRO A 36 -1.62 -3.36 -14.16
N VAL A 37 -1.12 -2.78 -13.07
CA VAL A 37 -0.99 -3.42 -11.75
C VAL A 37 -1.51 -2.50 -10.67
N ALA A 38 -2.11 -3.08 -9.64
CA ALA A 38 -2.54 -2.35 -8.47
C ALA A 38 -1.38 -2.25 -7.47
N VAL A 39 -1.05 -1.02 -7.08
CA VAL A 39 0.05 -0.70 -6.16
C VAL A 39 -0.51 -0.03 -4.93
N VAL A 40 -0.22 -0.60 -3.76
CA VAL A 40 -0.47 0.05 -2.48
C VAL A 40 0.63 1.10 -2.29
N VAL A 41 0.22 2.33 -2.03
CA VAL A 41 1.12 3.47 -1.84
C VAL A 41 0.87 4.15 -0.50
N ALA A 42 1.93 4.54 0.19
CA ALA A 42 1.84 5.50 1.28
C ALA A 42 1.60 6.90 0.69
N VAL A 43 0.69 7.65 1.29
CA VAL A 43 0.29 8.98 0.86
C VAL A 43 0.92 10.00 1.80
N ASN A 44 1.81 10.83 1.28
CA ASN A 44 2.30 12.01 1.98
C ASN A 44 1.56 13.25 1.45
N ARG A 45 1.01 14.05 2.37
CA ARG A 45 0.21 15.23 2.04
C ARG A 45 0.93 16.45 2.61
N ASP A 46 1.27 17.39 1.75
CA ASP A 46 1.84 18.67 2.15
C ASP A 46 1.13 19.85 1.45
N SER A 47 1.59 21.07 1.71
CA SER A 47 1.03 22.27 1.08
C SER A 47 1.13 22.29 -0.46
N ASN A 48 1.96 21.44 -1.03
CA ASN A 48 2.21 21.34 -2.47
C ASN A 48 1.44 20.19 -3.13
N GLY A 49 0.70 19.39 -2.35
CA GLY A 49 -0.22 18.37 -2.84
C GLY A 49 0.04 17.00 -2.24
N PHE A 50 -0.02 15.97 -3.09
CA PHE A 50 0.11 14.57 -2.70
C PHE A 50 1.36 13.96 -3.33
N ALA A 51 2.17 13.32 -2.50
CA ALA A 51 3.24 12.43 -2.94
C ALA A 51 2.87 10.98 -2.59
N PHE A 52 3.13 10.06 -3.53
CA PHE A 52 2.80 8.65 -3.39
C PHE A 52 4.08 7.81 -3.41
N VAL A 53 4.29 7.01 -2.36
CA VAL A 53 5.45 6.13 -2.23
C VAL A 53 4.99 4.67 -2.30
N PRO A 54 5.38 3.90 -3.33
CA PRO A 54 5.04 2.48 -3.43
C PRO A 54 5.55 1.67 -2.22
N VAL A 55 4.65 0.90 -1.60
CA VAL A 55 4.99 0.02 -0.47
C VAL A 55 4.75 -1.46 -0.79
N ALA A 56 3.79 -1.77 -1.65
CA ALA A 56 3.53 -3.12 -2.10
C ALA A 56 2.85 -3.13 -3.48
N MET A 57 3.10 -4.18 -4.24
CA MET A 57 2.37 -4.49 -5.47
C MET A 57 1.43 -5.65 -5.21
N MET A 58 0.18 -5.52 -5.61
CA MET A 58 -0.80 -6.61 -5.54
C MET A 58 -0.53 -7.57 -6.71
N PHE A 59 -0.35 -8.85 -6.40
CA PHE A 59 -0.24 -9.89 -7.41
C PHE A 59 -1.63 -10.44 -7.75
N SER A 60 -1.85 -10.77 -9.02
CA SER A 60 -3.13 -11.27 -9.53
C SER A 60 -3.26 -12.81 -9.46
N GLY A 61 -2.45 -13.47 -8.64
CA GLY A 61 -2.32 -14.93 -8.59
C GLY A 61 -2.25 -15.48 -7.16
N ASN A 62 -1.66 -16.67 -7.00
CA ASN A 62 -1.38 -17.22 -5.67
C ASN A 62 -0.13 -16.55 -5.07
N PRO A 63 -0.15 -16.17 -3.78
CA PRO A 63 1.02 -15.61 -3.09
C PRO A 63 2.20 -16.57 -3.07
#